data_AF-A0A415KE82-F1
#
_entry.id   AF-A0A415KE82-F1
#
_cell.length_a   1.000
_cell.length_b   1.000
_cell.length_c   1.000
_cell.angle_alpha   90.00
_cell.angle_beta   90.00
_cell.angle_gamma   90.00
#
_symmetry.space_group_name_H-M   'P 1'
#
loop_
_entity.id
_entity.type
_entity.pdbx_description
1 polymer ?
#
loop_
_entity_poly.entity_id
_entity_poly.type
_entity_poly.pdbx_seq_one_letter_code
_entity_poly.pdbx_strand_id
1 'polypeptide(L)'
;MEKLTIQQVCLKSDKLKKEIIKRLKCQIRDFEVVQHESEISIHWYAYYPDNPHIEIPYGWMISTIDWSEKWLHMYASHRDIL
;
A
#
# COMPACT_ATOMS: atom_id res chain seq x y z
N MET A 1 16.47 14.67 -9.26
CA MET A 1 15.23 13.94 -8.92
C MET A 1 14.13 14.97 -8.77
N GLU A 2 13.08 14.91 -9.59
CA GLU A 2 11.88 15.70 -9.33
C GLU A 2 11.27 15.28 -8.00
N LYS A 3 10.98 16.25 -7.14
CA LYS A 3 10.27 16.02 -5.88
C LYS A 3 8.80 15.81 -6.23
N LEU A 4 8.32 14.56 -6.14
CA LEU A 4 6.92 14.23 -6.34
C LEU A 4 6.05 15.02 -5.35
N THR A 5 4.95 15.59 -5.82
CA THR A 5 3.99 16.31 -4.99
C THR A 5 2.92 15.36 -4.46
N ILE A 6 2.28 15.69 -3.33
CA ILE A 6 1.13 14.92 -2.81
C ILE A 6 0.07 14.75 -3.90
N GLN A 7 -0.23 15.80 -4.67
CA GLN A 7 -1.23 15.74 -5.75
C GLN A 7 -0.88 14.68 -6.80
N GLN A 8 0.39 14.60 -7.22
CA GLN A 8 0.83 13.59 -8.18
C GLN A 8 0.73 12.16 -7.62
N VAL A 9 1.00 11.97 -6.33
CA VAL A 9 0.86 10.68 -5.65
C VAL A 9 -0.62 10.30 -5.51
N CYS A 10 -1.48 11.25 -5.16
CA CYS A 10 -2.93 11.06 -5.10
C CYS A 10 -3.50 10.62 -6.46
N LEU A 11 -3.05 11.21 -7.57
CA LEU A 11 -3.51 10.82 -8.92
C LEU A 11 -3.16 9.37 -9.27
N LYS A 12 -2.09 8.81 -8.69
CA LYS A 12 -1.68 7.42 -8.91
C LYS A 12 -2.32 6.44 -7.92
N SER A 13 -2.88 6.96 -6.82
CA SER A 13 -3.42 6.14 -5.74
C SER A 13 -4.54 5.20 -6.17
N ASP A 14 -5.43 5.61 -7.07
CA ASP A 14 -6.53 4.76 -7.53
C ASP A 14 -6.05 3.57 -8.36
N LYS A 15 -4.99 3.75 -9.15
CA LYS A 15 -4.34 2.65 -9.89
C LYS A 15 -3.72 1.66 -8.89
N LEU A 16 -3.02 2.17 -7.87
CA LEU A 16 -2.42 1.35 -6.82
C LEU A 16 -3.46 0.57 -6.01
N LYS A 17 -4.58 1.20 -5.61
CA LYS A 17 -5.68 0.52 -4.91
C LYS A 17 -6.20 -0.70 -5.69
N LYS A 18 -6.42 -0.54 -7.00
CA LYS A 18 -6.86 -1.64 -7.88
C LYS A 18 -5.81 -2.74 -7.96
N GLU A 19 -4.54 -2.38 -8.00
CA GLU A 19 -3.42 -3.33 -8.03
C GLU A 19 -3.28 -4.11 -6.72
N ILE A 20 -3.37 -3.44 -5.57
CA ILE A 20 -3.37 -4.05 -4.24
C ILE A 20 -4.48 -5.10 -4.15
N ILE A 21 -5.73 -4.72 -4.48
CA ILE A 21 -6.87 -5.64 -4.43
C ILE A 21 -6.65 -6.83 -5.38
N LYS A 22 -6.16 -6.58 -6.59
CA LYS A 22 -5.93 -7.63 -7.59
C LYS A 22 -4.85 -8.63 -7.15
N ARG A 23 -3.71 -8.14 -6.63
CA ARG A 23 -2.56 -8.96 -6.26
C ARG A 23 -2.76 -9.68 -4.93
N LEU A 24 -3.19 -8.93 -3.90
CA LEU A 24 -3.31 -9.46 -2.54
C LEU A 24 -4.65 -10.16 -2.28
N LYS A 25 -5.64 -9.99 -3.17
CA LYS A 25 -7.01 -10.51 -3.01
C LYS A 25 -7.62 -10.09 -1.67
N CYS A 26 -7.42 -8.82 -1.31
CA CYS A 26 -7.78 -8.26 -0.01
C CYS A 26 -8.90 -7.23 -0.12
N GLN A 27 -9.44 -6.82 1.03
CA GLN A 27 -10.32 -5.66 1.16
C GLN A 27 -9.57 -4.53 1.86
N ILE A 28 -9.30 -3.45 1.14
CA ILE A 28 -8.70 -2.24 1.72
C ILE A 28 -9.74 -1.56 2.60
N ARG A 29 -9.39 -1.31 3.87
CA ARG A 29 -10.23 -0.55 4.83
C ARG A 29 -9.78 0.88 4.97
N ASP A 30 -8.47 1.07 4.95
CA ASP A 30 -7.87 2.38 5.06
C ASP A 30 -6.74 2.54 4.05
N PHE A 31 -6.58 3.76 3.56
CA PHE A 31 -5.62 4.10 2.54
C PHE A 31 -5.25 5.58 2.63
N GLU A 32 -3.99 5.85 2.94
CA GLU A 32 -3.51 7.19 3.23
C GLU A 32 -2.23 7.52 2.47
N VAL A 33 -2.12 8.78 2.04
CA VAL A 33 -0.88 9.34 1.50
C VAL A 33 -0.18 10.08 2.63
N VAL A 34 1.02 9.64 3.00
CA VAL A 34 1.77 10.19 4.14
C VAL A 34 2.99 10.95 3.62
N GLN A 35 3.10 12.21 4.03
CA GLN A 35 4.27 13.05 3.75
C GLN A 35 5.23 12.97 4.95
N HIS A 36 6.40 12.39 4.71
CA HIS A 36 7.54 12.39 5.62
C HIS A 36 8.48 13.57 5.32
N GLU A 37 9.44 13.82 6.20
CA GLU A 37 10.42 14.91 6.05
C GLU A 37 11.19 14.84 4.71
N SER A 38 11.49 13.61 4.25
CA SER A 38 12.32 13.37 3.06
C SER A 38 11.59 12.66 1.91
N GLU A 39 10.37 12.13 2.12
CA GLU A 39 9.66 11.35 1.12
C GLU A 39 8.14 11.39 1.27
N ILE A 40 7.44 10.88 0.25
CA ILE A 40 6.00 10.60 0.31
C ILE A 40 5.83 9.09 0.16
N SER A 41 5.01 8.50 1.03
CA SER A 41 4.61 7.10 0.97
C SER A 41 3.09 6.99 0.88
N ILE A 42 2.63 5.83 0.44
CA ILE A 42 1.22 5.43 0.56
C ILE A 42 1.14 4.27 1.53
N HIS A 43 0.27 4.39 2.51
CA HIS A 43 -0.04 3.38 3.50
C HIS A 43 -1.42 2.78 3.22
N TRP A 44 -1.58 1.49 3.46
CA TRP A 44 -2.90 0.87 3.40
C TRP A 44 -3.05 -0.20 4.47
N TYR A 45 -4.27 -0.26 4.99
CA TYR A 45 -4.73 -1.28 5.91
C TYR A 45 -5.74 -2.18 5.20
N ALA A 46 -5.50 -3.48 5.18
CA ALA A 46 -6.29 -4.42 4.42
C ALA A 46 -6.63 -5.69 5.19
N TYR A 47 -7.88 -6.14 5.02
CA TYR A 47 -8.35 -7.45 5.48
C TYR A 47 -8.06 -8.51 4.43
N TYR A 48 -7.50 -9.65 4.82
CA TYR A 48 -7.22 -10.78 3.93
C TYR A 48 -7.92 -12.07 4.41
N PRO A 49 -9.21 -12.28 4.08
CA PRO A 49 -9.99 -13.33 4.72
C PRO A 49 -9.46 -14.75 4.49
N ASP A 50 -8.91 -15.11 3.34
CA ASP A 50 -8.70 -16.53 3.01
C ASP A 50 -7.52 -16.79 2.06
N ASN A 51 -6.41 -16.08 2.23
CA ASN A 51 -5.22 -16.31 1.42
C ASN A 51 -4.09 -16.96 2.25
N PRO A 52 -3.79 -18.27 2.06
CA PRO A 52 -2.68 -18.92 2.77
C PRO A 52 -1.31 -18.41 2.32
N HIS A 53 -1.25 -17.66 1.21
CA HIS A 53 -0.01 -17.11 0.68
C HIS A 53 -0.21 -15.68 0.15
N ILE A 54 0.35 -14.72 0.88
CA ILE A 54 0.36 -13.31 0.46
C ILE A 54 1.62 -13.08 -0.37
N GLU A 55 1.45 -12.92 -1.68
CA GLU A 55 2.55 -12.52 -2.55
C GLU A 55 2.72 -11.00 -2.49
N ILE A 56 3.82 -10.56 -1.89
CA ILE A 56 4.09 -9.13 -1.69
C ILE A 56 5.00 -8.65 -2.83
N PRO A 57 4.53 -7.68 -3.63
CA PRO A 57 5.35 -7.11 -4.70
C PRO A 57 6.64 -6.52 -4.16
N TYR A 58 7.72 -6.67 -4.95
CA TYR A 58 8.99 -6.02 -4.68
C TYR A 58 8.79 -4.50 -4.57
N GLY A 59 9.27 -3.89 -3.48
CA GLY A 59 9.10 -2.47 -3.17
C GLY A 59 7.95 -2.15 -2.20
N TRP A 60 7.02 -3.08 -1.96
CA TRP A 60 5.99 -2.90 -0.92
C TRP A 60 6.49 -3.50 0.39
N MET A 61 6.38 -2.73 1.46
CA MET A 61 6.87 -3.11 2.78
C MET A 61 5.71 -3.44 3.70
N ILE A 62 5.85 -4.53 4.45
CA ILE A 62 4.95 -4.88 5.53
C ILE A 62 5.34 -4.06 6.75
N SER A 63 4.37 -3.33 7.31
CA SER A 63 4.51 -2.73 8.63
C SER A 63 4.11 -3.72 9.71
N THR A 64 2.90 -4.30 9.58
CA THR A 64 2.35 -5.23 10.58
C THR A 64 1.48 -6.29 9.92
N ILE A 65 1.52 -7.52 10.45
CA ILE A 65 0.56 -8.59 10.13
C ILE A 65 -0.10 -9.06 11.42
N ASP A 66 -1.43 -9.01 11.47
CA ASP A 66 -2.23 -9.68 12.50
C ASP A 66 -2.88 -10.93 11.89
N TRP A 67 -2.32 -12.09 12.21
CA TRP A 67 -2.80 -13.37 11.68
C TRP A 67 -4.14 -13.82 12.29
N SER A 68 -4.43 -13.45 13.54
CA SER A 68 -5.70 -13.80 14.21
C SER A 68 -6.86 -13.07 13.56
N GLU A 69 -6.69 -11.80 13.31
CA GLU A 69 -7.72 -10.92 12.78
C GLU A 69 -7.63 -10.78 11.24
N LYS A 70 -6.62 -11.42 10.64
CA LYS A 70 -6.33 -11.41 9.20
C LYS A 70 -6.19 -9.99 8.63
N TRP A 71 -5.43 -9.15 9.34
CA TRP A 71 -5.14 -7.76 8.95
C TRP A 71 -3.71 -7.54 8.55
N LEU A 72 -3.53 -6.72 7.53
CA LEU A 72 -2.25 -6.38 6.96
C LEU A 72 -2.13 -4.86 6.85
N HIS A 73 -1.11 -4.31 7.50
CA HIS A 73 -0.67 -2.93 7.30
C HIS A 73 0.58 -2.94 6.43
N MET A 74 0.53 -2.22 5.31
CA MET A 74 1.67 -2.09 4.40
C MET A 74 1.85 -0.65 3.94
N TYR A 75 3.00 -0.40 3.33
CA TYR A 75 3.27 0.86 2.68
C TYR A 75 4.20 0.69 1.47
N ALA A 76 4.15 1.67 0.58
CA ALA A 76 5.03 1.78 -0.59
C ALA A 76 5.55 3.21 -0.69
N SER A 77 6.83 3.38 -1.02
CA SER A 77 7.38 4.71 -1.32
C SER A 77 6.90 5.17 -2.70
N HIS A 78 6.90 6.47 -2.95
CA HIS A 78 6.58 7.05 -4.27
C HIS A 78 7.38 6.44 -5.44
N ARG A 79 8.55 5.86 -5.17
CA ARG A 79 9.39 5.17 -6.16
C ARG A 79 8.80 3.83 -6.60
N ASP A 80 8.08 3.17 -5.72
CA ASP A 80 7.45 1.86 -5.92
C ASP A 80 6.00 1.98 -6.43
N ILE A 81 5.54 3.21 -6.69
CA ILE A 81 4.18 3.57 -7.14
C ILE A 81 4.13 3.86 -8.66
N LEU A 82 5.20 3.59 -9.41
CA LEU A 82 5.34 3.92 -10.85
C LEU A 82 4.89 2.79 -11.78
#